data_AF-A0A087UV64-F1
#
_entry.id   AF-A0A087UV64-F1
#
_cell.length_a   1.000
_cell.length_b   1.000
_cell.length_c   1.000
_cell.angle_alpha   90.00
_cell.angle_beta   90.00
_cell.angle_gamma   90.00
#
_symmetry.space_group_name_H-M   'P 1'
#
loop_
_entity.id
_entity.type
_entity.pdbx_description
1 polymer ?
#
loop_
_entity_poly.entity_id
_entity_poly.type
_entity_poly.pdbx_seq_one_letter_code
_entity_poly.pdbx_strand_id
1 'polypeptide(L)'
;MENLKEGHCDLLVLDGGDVYKGGRYYGLQPIAAELYNGSDATYYAVAVLRSESDVTKLSQLKDLRSCHTGMGRTAGWVMPVGSLLSKGLLQSNSGCNRAAAVADFFSSGSCVPGANDTKYNPGRVRSDDLCRHCVGDEEGQHKCARDSRERFSGYAGALRCLAEGRGDVSFIKHTTVLDYTDGHSDAQWTRDLLSSDFMLLCDHGGTAPVQNYLQCNLGKVPSHHVVIQGGLSEKRRLHLARLLADSSRYFSEDSTLYRLFNRGQLPDLLFKDSA
;
A
#
# COMPACT_ATOMS: atom_id res chain seq x y z
N MET A 1 -7.60 -5.27 14.74
CA MET A 1 -7.19 -4.28 15.75
C MET A 1 -8.07 -4.35 16.99
N GLU A 2 -9.40 -4.19 16.92
CA GLU A 2 -10.30 -4.49 18.07
C GLU A 2 -10.05 -5.89 18.63
N ASN A 3 -10.15 -6.93 17.80
CA ASN A 3 -9.88 -8.31 18.22
C ASN A 3 -8.53 -8.49 18.93
N LEU A 4 -7.49 -7.76 18.52
CA LEU A 4 -6.17 -7.83 19.16
C LEU A 4 -6.15 -7.10 20.51
N LYS A 5 -6.85 -5.97 20.59
CA LYS A 5 -7.02 -5.20 21.84
C LYS A 5 -7.84 -5.99 22.87
N GLU A 6 -8.85 -6.71 22.42
CA GLU A 6 -9.78 -7.51 23.24
C GLU A 6 -9.24 -8.90 23.59
N GLY A 7 -8.11 -9.30 23.01
CA GLY A 7 -7.48 -10.61 23.28
C GLY A 7 -8.10 -11.78 22.51
N HIS A 8 -8.87 -11.51 21.44
CA HIS A 8 -9.40 -12.52 20.53
C HIS A 8 -8.39 -12.99 19.46
N CYS A 9 -7.24 -12.33 19.36
CA CYS A 9 -6.08 -12.78 18.57
C CYS A 9 -4.77 -12.27 19.21
N ASP A 10 -3.64 -12.93 18.95
CA ASP A 10 -2.34 -12.58 19.57
C ASP A 10 -1.45 -11.66 18.71
N LEU A 11 -1.53 -11.75 17.38
CA LEU A 11 -0.61 -11.09 16.44
C LEU A 11 -1.37 -10.52 15.23
N LEU A 12 -0.87 -9.40 14.70
CA LEU A 12 -1.36 -8.82 13.45
C LEU A 12 -0.21 -8.11 12.73
N VAL A 13 -0.10 -8.30 11.42
CA VAL A 13 0.83 -7.53 10.57
C VAL A 13 0.11 -6.29 10.07
N LEU A 14 0.71 -5.11 10.26
CA LEU A 14 0.15 -3.83 9.89
C LEU A 14 1.11 -3.00 9.05
N ASP A 15 0.57 -2.30 8.05
CA ASP A 15 1.26 -1.21 7.37
C ASP A 15 1.49 -0.02 8.33
N GLY A 16 2.53 0.79 8.09
CA GLY A 16 2.95 1.89 8.97
C GLY A 16 1.81 2.86 9.36
N GLY A 17 0.90 3.19 8.44
CA GLY A 17 -0.27 4.02 8.73
C GLY A 17 -1.24 3.37 9.70
N ASP A 18 -1.41 2.05 9.62
CA ASP A 18 -2.24 1.28 10.55
C ASP A 18 -1.50 1.01 11.88
N VAL A 19 -0.17 0.89 11.88
CA VAL A 19 0.64 0.84 13.13
C VAL A 19 0.44 2.11 13.94
N TYR A 20 0.46 3.29 13.31
CA TYR A 20 0.18 4.56 13.98
C TYR A 20 -1.20 4.55 14.66
N LYS A 21 -2.25 4.10 13.93
CA LYS A 21 -3.60 3.99 14.48
C LYS A 21 -3.67 2.96 15.62
N GLY A 22 -3.02 1.81 15.44
CA GLY A 22 -2.93 0.73 16.41
C GLY A 22 -2.32 1.19 17.74
N GLY A 23 -1.19 1.89 17.69
CA GLY A 23 -0.57 2.46 18.89
C GLY A 23 -1.43 3.53 19.54
N ARG A 24 -1.94 4.49 18.75
CA ARG A 24 -2.66 5.66 19.26
C ARG A 24 -4.04 5.36 19.84
N TYR A 25 -4.81 4.49 19.19
CA TYR A 25 -6.23 4.27 19.52
C TYR A 25 -6.52 2.89 20.12
N TYR A 26 -5.63 1.92 19.91
CA TYR A 26 -5.83 0.53 20.36
C TYR A 26 -4.80 0.07 21.40
N GLY A 27 -3.79 0.88 21.73
CA GLY A 27 -2.74 0.52 22.70
C GLY A 27 -1.90 -0.67 22.23
N LEU A 28 -1.73 -0.84 20.91
CA LEU A 28 -0.92 -1.91 20.34
C LEU A 28 0.56 -1.53 20.32
N GLN A 29 1.45 -2.53 20.39
CA GLN A 29 2.89 -2.33 20.37
C GLN A 29 3.55 -3.20 19.29
N PRO A 30 4.48 -2.65 18.48
CA PRO A 30 5.25 -3.44 17.52
C PRO A 30 6.26 -4.34 18.24
N ILE A 31 6.48 -5.55 17.72
CA ILE A 31 7.46 -6.51 18.24
C ILE A 31 8.42 -7.07 17.18
N ALA A 32 8.08 -6.96 15.90
CA ALA A 32 8.93 -7.33 14.79
C ALA A 32 8.59 -6.45 13.58
N ALA A 33 9.52 -6.33 12.65
CA ALA A 33 9.37 -5.59 11.40
C ALA A 33 9.77 -6.48 10.22
N GLU A 34 9.10 -6.31 9.09
CA GLU A 34 9.48 -6.96 7.84
C GLU A 34 10.75 -6.31 7.26
N LEU A 35 11.63 -7.10 6.66
CA LEU A 35 12.90 -6.63 6.10
C LEU A 35 12.92 -6.85 4.59
N TYR A 36 12.79 -5.77 3.81
CA TYR A 36 12.79 -5.89 2.36
C TYR A 36 14.21 -5.74 1.79
N ASN A 37 14.68 -6.70 1.00
CA ASN A 37 15.96 -6.63 0.26
C ASN A 37 17.18 -6.18 1.10
N GLY A 38 17.30 -6.65 2.34
CA GLY A 38 18.41 -6.29 3.23
C GLY A 38 18.39 -4.84 3.74
N SER A 39 17.24 -4.15 3.64
CA SER A 39 17.03 -2.79 4.15
C SER A 39 17.01 -2.71 5.68
N ASP A 40 17.07 -1.49 6.21
CA ASP A 40 16.93 -1.14 7.62
C ASP A 40 15.47 -1.15 8.11
N ALA A 41 14.67 -2.15 7.70
CA ALA A 41 13.23 -2.23 7.95
C ALA A 41 12.45 -1.03 7.38
N THR A 42 12.77 -0.64 6.15
CA THR A 42 12.14 0.50 5.47
C THR A 42 11.91 0.21 3.99
N TYR A 43 11.11 1.05 3.35
CA TYR A 43 10.96 1.07 1.91
C TYR A 43 10.69 2.49 1.40
N TYR A 44 10.84 2.70 0.10
CA TYR A 44 10.48 3.97 -0.56
C TYR A 44 9.07 3.91 -1.11
N ALA A 45 8.27 4.93 -0.80
CA ALA A 45 7.00 5.19 -1.46
C ALA A 45 7.25 5.91 -2.78
N VAL A 46 6.61 5.46 -3.86
CA VAL A 46 6.82 5.99 -5.22
C VAL A 46 5.49 6.27 -5.90
N ALA A 47 5.50 7.23 -6.83
CA ALA A 47 4.44 7.44 -7.80
C ALA A 47 4.87 6.82 -9.13
N VAL A 48 4.06 5.91 -9.66
CA VAL A 48 4.33 5.16 -10.89
C VAL A 48 3.37 5.60 -11.98
N LEU A 49 3.91 5.84 -13.16
CA LEU A 49 3.19 6.16 -14.39
C LEU A 49 3.46 5.05 -15.41
N ARG A 50 2.62 4.96 -16.44
CA ARG A 50 3.00 4.21 -17.65
C ARG A 50 4.04 4.99 -18.45
N SER A 51 4.93 4.28 -19.15
CA SER A 51 6.08 4.88 -19.85
C SER A 51 5.68 5.86 -20.97
N GLU A 52 4.48 5.74 -21.52
CA GLU A 52 3.94 6.65 -22.52
C GLU A 52 3.34 7.95 -21.95
N SER A 53 3.36 8.14 -20.62
CA SER A 53 2.79 9.32 -19.99
C SER A 53 3.67 10.56 -20.17
N ASP A 54 3.05 11.68 -20.56
CA ASP A 54 3.72 12.99 -20.65
C ASP A 54 3.85 13.72 -19.29
N VAL A 55 3.40 13.09 -18.20
CA VAL A 55 3.43 13.68 -16.86
C VAL A 55 4.86 13.70 -16.32
N THR A 56 5.33 14.88 -15.96
CA THR A 56 6.67 15.11 -15.40
C THR A 56 6.64 15.84 -14.06
N LYS A 57 5.47 16.27 -13.58
CA LYS A 57 5.33 16.97 -12.30
C LYS A 57 4.09 16.51 -11.56
N LEU A 58 4.16 16.46 -10.23
CA LEU A 58 2.99 16.15 -9.38
C LEU A 58 1.81 17.09 -9.61
N SER A 59 2.03 18.34 -10.02
CA SER A 59 0.94 19.29 -10.33
C SER A 59 0.12 18.89 -11.56
N GLN A 60 0.71 18.15 -12.50
CA GLN A 60 0.04 17.65 -13.70
C GLN A 60 -0.82 16.41 -13.45
N LEU A 61 -0.76 15.85 -12.23
CA LEU A 61 -1.68 14.80 -11.81
C LEU A 61 -3.10 15.31 -11.54
N LYS A 62 -3.28 16.63 -11.50
CA LYS A 62 -4.59 17.24 -11.35
C LYS A 62 -5.51 16.78 -12.49
N ASP A 63 -6.73 16.44 -12.13
CA ASP A 63 -7.80 15.96 -13.01
C ASP A 63 -7.52 14.59 -13.67
N LEU A 64 -6.41 13.93 -13.35
CA LEU A 64 -6.13 12.56 -13.81
C LEU A 64 -6.78 11.51 -12.91
N ARG A 65 -6.73 10.25 -13.33
CA ARG A 65 -7.21 9.09 -12.58
C ARG A 65 -6.10 8.52 -11.71
N SER A 66 -6.40 8.12 -10.48
CA SER A 66 -5.39 7.59 -9.55
C SER A 66 -5.72 6.23 -8.93
N CYS A 67 -4.69 5.42 -8.75
CA CYS A 67 -4.74 4.12 -8.09
C CYS A 67 -4.00 4.16 -6.75
N HIS A 68 -4.68 3.81 -5.67
CA HIS A 68 -4.15 3.86 -4.32
C HIS A 68 -4.23 2.49 -3.67
N THR A 69 -3.23 2.11 -2.87
CA THR A 69 -3.27 0.81 -2.17
C THR A 69 -4.41 0.69 -1.15
N GLY A 70 -4.93 1.81 -0.66
CA GLY A 70 -6.06 1.85 0.26
C GLY A 70 -6.00 3.04 1.21
N MET A 71 -7.16 3.49 1.68
CA MET A 71 -7.28 4.66 2.52
C MET A 71 -6.48 4.50 3.82
N GLY A 72 -5.67 5.51 4.13
CA GLY A 72 -4.81 5.55 5.32
C GLY A 72 -3.57 4.65 5.28
N ARG A 73 -3.32 3.92 4.18
CA ARG A 73 -2.06 3.17 4.00
C ARG A 73 -0.89 4.10 3.69
N THR A 74 0.32 3.72 4.07
CA THR A 74 1.50 4.57 4.05
C THR A 74 1.84 5.04 2.64
N ALA A 75 2.34 4.14 1.77
CA ALA A 75 2.75 4.51 0.41
C ALA A 75 1.58 4.90 -0.50
N GLY A 76 0.43 4.24 -0.35
CA GLY A 76 -0.71 4.47 -1.24
C GLY A 76 -1.60 5.65 -0.88
N TRP A 77 -1.48 6.21 0.32
CA TRP A 77 -2.36 7.31 0.75
C TRP A 77 -1.61 8.38 1.55
N VAL A 78 -0.97 8.02 2.67
CA VAL A 78 -0.33 9.01 3.56
C VAL A 78 0.77 9.79 2.84
N MET A 79 1.66 9.09 2.15
CA MET A 79 2.77 9.72 1.42
C MET A 79 2.32 10.61 0.27
N PRO A 80 1.54 10.14 -0.72
CA PRO A 80 1.11 10.99 -1.83
C PRO A 80 0.24 12.16 -1.39
N VAL A 81 -0.70 11.95 -0.45
CA VAL A 81 -1.52 13.06 0.08
C VAL A 81 -0.64 14.06 0.83
N GLY A 82 0.35 13.60 1.60
CA GLY A 82 1.34 14.44 2.26
C GLY A 82 2.18 15.26 1.29
N SER A 83 2.71 14.64 0.23
CA SER A 83 3.50 15.31 -0.82
C SER A 83 2.68 16.35 -1.58
N LEU A 84 1.42 16.07 -1.91
CA LEU A 84 0.57 17.03 -2.60
C LEU A 84 0.16 18.19 -1.66
N LEU A 85 -0.09 17.92 -0.38
CA LEU A 85 -0.35 18.97 0.63
C LEU A 85 0.86 19.88 0.85
N SER A 86 2.06 19.32 1.01
CA SER A 86 3.27 20.10 1.28
C SER A 86 3.65 21.03 0.12
N LYS A 87 3.25 20.67 -1.10
CA LYS A 87 3.41 21.48 -2.31
C LYS A 87 2.25 22.44 -2.58
N GLY A 88 1.25 22.50 -1.70
CA GLY A 88 0.07 23.35 -1.86
C GLY A 88 -0.86 22.95 -3.02
N LEU A 89 -0.75 21.72 -3.52
CA LEU A 89 -1.54 21.21 -4.64
C LEU A 89 -2.93 20.74 -4.22
N LEU A 90 -3.08 20.27 -2.97
CA LEU A 90 -4.37 19.98 -2.38
C LEU A 90 -4.92 21.20 -1.66
N GLN A 91 -5.93 21.85 -2.24
CA GLN A 91 -6.66 22.91 -1.58
C GLN A 91 -7.76 22.31 -0.72
N SER A 92 -7.72 22.57 0.59
CA SER A 92 -8.81 22.14 1.47
C SER A 92 -9.90 23.21 1.49
N ASN A 93 -10.72 23.23 0.44
CA ASN A 93 -11.84 24.16 0.32
C ASN A 93 -12.97 23.87 1.34
N SER A 94 -12.90 22.73 2.03
CA SER A 94 -13.89 22.26 3.01
C SER A 94 -13.23 21.65 4.26
N GLY A 95 -12.77 22.50 5.19
CA GLY A 95 -12.56 22.12 6.59
C GLY A 95 -11.55 21.00 6.85
N CYS A 96 -10.38 21.01 6.19
CA CYS A 96 -9.30 20.03 6.37
C CYS A 96 -9.68 18.57 6.00
N ASN A 97 -10.75 18.37 5.21
CA ASN A 97 -11.12 17.03 4.76
C ASN A 97 -10.21 16.56 3.61
N ARG A 98 -9.31 15.63 3.91
CA ARG A 98 -8.36 15.06 2.94
C ARG A 98 -9.04 14.22 1.85
N ALA A 99 -10.10 13.50 2.18
CA ALA A 99 -10.84 12.68 1.20
C ALA A 99 -11.48 13.58 0.12
N ALA A 100 -12.11 14.68 0.54
CA ALA A 100 -12.65 15.67 -0.38
C ALA A 100 -11.57 16.34 -1.23
N ALA A 101 -10.47 16.80 -0.62
CA ALA A 101 -9.39 17.45 -1.35
C ALA A 101 -8.75 16.53 -2.41
N VAL A 102 -8.58 15.25 -2.09
CA VAL A 102 -8.06 14.25 -3.04
C VAL A 102 -9.07 14.00 -4.17
N ALA A 103 -10.37 13.88 -3.86
CA ALA A 103 -11.41 13.72 -4.86
C ALA A 103 -11.53 14.94 -5.79
N ASP A 104 -11.29 16.15 -5.29
CA ASP A 104 -11.25 17.37 -6.11
C ASP A 104 -9.99 17.43 -6.99
N PHE A 105 -8.85 17.01 -6.46
CA PHE A 105 -7.59 17.00 -7.21
C PHE A 105 -7.58 15.94 -8.31
N PHE A 106 -8.04 14.72 -8.03
CA PHE A 106 -8.22 13.65 -9.02
C PHE A 106 -9.68 13.60 -9.48
N SER A 107 -10.17 14.67 -10.12
CA SER A 107 -11.59 14.84 -10.47
C SER A 107 -12.13 13.78 -11.46
N SER A 108 -11.25 13.20 -12.28
CA SER A 108 -11.56 12.02 -13.12
C SER A 108 -11.81 10.75 -12.31
N GLY A 109 -11.62 10.79 -10.99
CA GLY A 109 -11.90 9.73 -10.04
C GLY A 109 -10.68 8.90 -9.69
N SER A 110 -10.83 8.09 -8.65
CA SER A 110 -9.76 7.23 -8.12
C SER A 110 -10.26 5.82 -7.86
N CYS A 111 -9.32 4.90 -7.60
CA CYS A 111 -9.59 3.74 -6.77
C CYS A 111 -8.83 3.85 -5.44
N VAL A 112 -9.59 4.04 -4.35
CA VAL A 112 -9.12 4.14 -2.97
C VAL A 112 -9.87 3.13 -2.10
N PRO A 113 -9.41 1.87 -2.06
CA PRO A 113 -9.98 0.83 -1.20
C PRO A 113 -10.19 1.31 0.25
N GLY A 114 -11.41 1.15 0.77
CA GLY A 114 -11.82 1.65 2.08
C GLY A 114 -12.47 3.03 2.08
N ALA A 115 -12.50 3.76 0.96
CA ALA A 115 -13.16 5.07 0.92
C ALA A 115 -14.69 5.00 1.10
N ASN A 116 -15.31 3.85 0.82
CA ASN A 116 -16.73 3.59 1.09
C ASN A 116 -16.95 2.85 2.43
N ASP A 117 -16.00 2.94 3.37
CA ASP A 117 -16.14 2.36 4.71
C ASP A 117 -15.98 3.47 5.76
N THR A 118 -16.99 3.63 6.61
CA THR A 118 -17.02 4.67 7.67
C THR A 118 -15.89 4.53 8.68
N LYS A 119 -15.29 3.35 8.81
CA LYS A 119 -14.10 3.10 9.64
C LYS A 119 -12.87 3.86 9.13
N TYR A 120 -12.73 4.01 7.81
CA TYR A 120 -11.56 4.63 7.19
C TYR A 120 -11.88 6.04 6.64
N ASN A 121 -13.11 6.25 6.18
CA ASN A 121 -13.66 7.51 5.68
C ASN A 121 -14.96 7.88 6.43
N PRO A 122 -14.86 8.54 7.60
CA PRO A 122 -16.04 8.96 8.36
C PRO A 122 -17.00 9.79 7.48
N GLY A 123 -18.28 9.41 7.46
CA GLY A 123 -19.29 10.05 6.61
C GLY A 123 -19.22 9.71 5.12
N ARG A 124 -18.34 8.77 4.70
CA ARG A 124 -18.17 8.32 3.30
C ARG A 124 -17.97 9.49 2.34
N VAL A 125 -17.25 10.52 2.80
CA VAL A 125 -17.07 11.76 2.06
C VAL A 125 -16.47 11.48 0.69
N ARG A 126 -17.21 11.84 -0.37
CA ARG A 126 -16.80 11.67 -1.77
C ARG A 126 -16.45 10.23 -2.15
N SER A 127 -17.09 9.25 -1.51
CA SER A 127 -16.84 7.83 -1.77
C SER A 127 -17.05 7.46 -3.24
N ASP A 128 -18.02 8.06 -3.93
CA ASP A 128 -18.31 7.75 -5.34
C ASP A 128 -17.14 8.14 -6.26
N ASP A 129 -16.46 9.25 -5.97
CA ASP A 129 -15.29 9.68 -6.72
C ASP A 129 -14.07 8.84 -6.37
N LEU A 130 -13.87 8.59 -5.08
CA LEU A 130 -12.72 7.84 -4.57
C LEU A 130 -12.78 6.34 -4.87
N CYS A 131 -13.96 5.79 -5.12
CA CYS A 131 -14.19 4.39 -5.47
C CYS A 131 -14.54 4.19 -6.96
N ARG A 132 -14.53 5.25 -7.77
CA ARG A 132 -15.01 5.24 -9.15
C ARG A 132 -14.35 4.13 -9.99
N HIS A 133 -13.02 4.03 -9.90
CA HIS A 133 -12.21 3.10 -10.70
C HIS A 133 -11.96 1.74 -10.04
N CYS A 134 -12.44 1.53 -8.82
CA CYS A 134 -12.39 0.22 -8.17
C CYS A 134 -13.34 -0.76 -8.85
N VAL A 135 -13.04 -2.07 -8.75
CA VAL A 135 -13.71 -3.10 -9.57
C VAL A 135 -14.37 -4.20 -8.77
N GLY A 136 -14.03 -4.35 -7.49
CA GLY A 136 -14.50 -5.47 -6.67
C GLY A 136 -13.83 -6.79 -7.05
N ASP A 137 -14.49 -7.89 -6.69
CA ASP A 137 -14.08 -9.23 -7.06
C ASP A 137 -14.46 -9.56 -8.52
N GLU A 138 -14.40 -10.84 -8.90
CA GLU A 138 -14.73 -11.30 -10.27
C GLU A 138 -16.21 -11.10 -10.63
N GLU A 139 -17.09 -11.12 -9.63
CA GLU A 139 -18.53 -10.87 -9.78
C GLU A 139 -18.88 -9.37 -9.66
N GLY A 140 -17.88 -8.52 -9.39
CA GLY A 140 -18.06 -7.09 -9.15
C GLY A 140 -18.61 -6.77 -7.75
N GLN A 141 -18.66 -7.75 -6.85
CA GLN A 141 -19.02 -7.54 -5.45
C GLN A 141 -17.82 -6.98 -4.67
N HIS A 142 -18.05 -6.53 -3.45
CA HIS A 142 -17.00 -5.96 -2.59
C HIS A 142 -16.21 -4.78 -3.22
N LYS A 143 -16.82 -4.07 -4.17
CA LYS A 143 -16.22 -2.88 -4.79
C LYS A 143 -15.77 -1.89 -3.72
N CYS A 144 -14.51 -1.49 -3.81
CA CYS A 144 -13.83 -0.56 -2.90
C CYS A 144 -13.65 -1.09 -1.46
N ALA A 145 -13.76 -2.40 -1.23
CA ALA A 145 -13.41 -3.01 0.06
C ALA A 145 -11.91 -2.87 0.36
N ARG A 146 -11.52 -2.62 1.62
CA ARG A 146 -10.11 -2.47 2.02
C ARG A 146 -9.46 -3.81 2.38
N ASP A 147 -9.67 -4.83 1.56
CA ASP A 147 -9.12 -6.18 1.71
C ASP A 147 -8.91 -6.84 0.34
N SER A 148 -8.52 -8.11 0.30
CA SER A 148 -8.16 -8.83 -0.93
C SER A 148 -9.32 -9.13 -1.86
N ARG A 149 -10.58 -8.89 -1.46
CA ARG A 149 -11.75 -9.09 -2.34
C ARG A 149 -11.86 -8.01 -3.40
N GLU A 150 -11.42 -6.80 -3.09
CA GLU A 150 -11.22 -5.76 -4.11
C GLU A 150 -9.91 -6.03 -4.85
N ARG A 151 -10.01 -6.36 -6.16
CA ARG A 151 -8.84 -6.70 -6.97
C ARG A 151 -7.81 -5.58 -7.08
N PHE A 152 -8.19 -4.32 -6.86
CA PHE A 152 -7.27 -3.18 -6.83
C PHE A 152 -6.79 -2.76 -5.44
N SER A 153 -7.02 -3.59 -4.44
CA SER A 153 -6.52 -3.36 -3.09
C SER A 153 -5.08 -3.81 -2.91
N GLY A 154 -4.33 -3.06 -2.10
CA GLY A 154 -2.93 -3.38 -1.82
C GLY A 154 -1.97 -2.91 -2.91
N TYR A 155 -0.70 -3.30 -2.76
CA TYR A 155 0.37 -2.90 -3.69
C TYR A 155 0.16 -3.51 -5.07
N ALA A 156 -0.04 -4.83 -5.13
CA ALA A 156 -0.33 -5.56 -6.37
C ALA A 156 -1.56 -4.99 -7.08
N GLY A 157 -2.66 -4.79 -6.34
CA GLY A 157 -3.91 -4.28 -6.90
C GLY A 157 -3.81 -2.84 -7.41
N ALA A 158 -3.08 -1.96 -6.71
CA ALA A 158 -2.87 -0.59 -7.17
C ALA A 158 -2.00 -0.53 -8.44
N LEU A 159 -1.00 -1.41 -8.59
CA LEU A 159 -0.25 -1.54 -9.85
C LEU A 159 -1.15 -2.10 -10.96
N ARG A 160 -1.94 -3.13 -10.67
CA ARG A 160 -2.91 -3.71 -11.60
C ARG A 160 -3.92 -2.68 -12.13
N CYS A 161 -4.41 -1.80 -11.25
CA CYS A 161 -5.28 -0.68 -11.62
C CYS A 161 -4.67 0.24 -12.68
N LEU A 162 -3.36 0.51 -12.61
CA LEU A 162 -2.62 1.27 -13.61
C LEU A 162 -2.38 0.45 -14.88
N ALA A 163 -1.95 -0.80 -14.74
CA ALA A 163 -1.67 -1.70 -15.86
C ALA A 163 -2.90 -1.98 -16.73
N GLU A 164 -4.09 -2.11 -16.12
CA GLU A 164 -5.37 -2.28 -16.81
C GLU A 164 -5.96 -0.94 -17.33
N GLY A 165 -5.21 0.16 -17.27
CA GLY A 165 -5.60 1.46 -17.84
C GLY A 165 -6.74 2.17 -17.10
N ARG A 166 -7.01 1.81 -15.84
CA ARG A 166 -8.06 2.43 -15.01
C ARG A 166 -7.57 3.61 -14.18
N GLY A 167 -6.26 3.75 -14.02
CA GLY A 167 -5.61 4.95 -13.50
C GLY A 167 -4.53 5.46 -14.45
N ASP A 168 -4.12 6.70 -14.26
CA ASP A 168 -3.00 7.33 -14.95
C ASP A 168 -1.75 7.40 -14.05
N VAL A 169 -1.92 7.27 -12.73
CA VAL A 169 -0.86 7.17 -11.72
C VAL A 169 -1.20 6.13 -10.65
N SER A 170 -0.20 5.40 -10.17
CA SER A 170 -0.31 4.49 -9.03
C SER A 170 0.67 4.84 -7.92
N PHE A 171 0.22 4.79 -6.67
CA PHE A 171 1.05 5.07 -5.50
C PHE A 171 1.33 3.78 -4.73
N ILE A 172 2.58 3.30 -4.78
CA ILE A 172 2.99 1.97 -4.30
C ILE A 172 4.40 2.01 -3.68
N LYS A 173 4.91 0.86 -3.20
CA LYS A 173 6.31 0.71 -2.78
C LYS A 173 7.20 0.49 -4.00
N HIS A 174 8.46 0.92 -3.92
CA HIS A 174 9.42 0.85 -5.02
C HIS A 174 9.66 -0.57 -5.59
N THR A 175 9.53 -1.63 -4.79
CA THR A 175 9.73 -3.01 -5.28
C THR A 175 8.59 -3.50 -6.16
N THR A 176 7.37 -2.93 -6.02
CA THR A 176 6.15 -3.53 -6.58
C THR A 176 6.15 -3.65 -8.09
N VAL A 177 6.77 -2.73 -8.84
CA VAL A 177 6.84 -2.91 -10.30
C VAL A 177 7.68 -4.14 -10.63
N LEU A 178 8.92 -4.17 -10.13
CA LEU A 178 9.85 -5.28 -10.38
C LEU A 178 9.32 -6.62 -9.88
N ASP A 179 8.54 -6.59 -8.80
CA ASP A 179 7.86 -7.76 -8.28
C ASP A 179 6.87 -8.34 -9.31
N TYR A 180 6.10 -7.52 -10.04
CA TYR A 180 4.98 -7.98 -10.86
C TYR A 180 5.21 -7.86 -12.38
N THR A 181 6.45 -7.61 -12.82
CA THR A 181 6.79 -7.50 -14.25
C THR A 181 7.93 -8.45 -14.62
N ASP A 182 8.25 -8.53 -15.91
CA ASP A 182 9.40 -9.27 -16.44
C ASP A 182 9.39 -10.77 -16.07
N GLY A 183 8.19 -11.35 -15.96
CA GLY A 183 8.00 -12.76 -15.62
C GLY A 183 8.20 -13.12 -14.15
N HIS A 184 8.36 -12.15 -13.25
CA HIS A 184 8.53 -12.41 -11.80
C HIS A 184 7.21 -12.77 -11.08
N SER A 185 6.08 -12.79 -11.79
CA SER A 185 4.75 -13.11 -11.24
C SER A 185 3.96 -14.03 -12.16
N ASP A 186 3.39 -15.10 -11.60
CA ASP A 186 2.50 -16.05 -12.29
C ASP A 186 1.05 -15.55 -12.43
N ALA A 187 0.73 -14.40 -11.84
CA ALA A 187 -0.62 -13.84 -11.92
C ALA A 187 -1.03 -13.56 -13.37
N GLN A 188 -2.26 -13.91 -13.75
CA GLN A 188 -2.68 -13.81 -15.15
C GLN A 188 -2.57 -12.37 -15.71
N TRP A 189 -2.79 -11.36 -14.86
CA TRP A 189 -2.74 -9.95 -15.27
C TRP A 189 -1.31 -9.41 -15.48
N THR A 190 -0.27 -10.19 -15.13
CA THR A 190 1.15 -9.79 -15.25
C THR A 190 1.88 -10.39 -16.43
N ARG A 191 1.24 -11.31 -17.18
CA ARG A 191 1.91 -12.15 -18.19
C ARG A 191 2.70 -11.37 -19.24
N ASP A 192 2.17 -10.22 -19.66
CA ASP A 192 2.73 -9.40 -20.74
C ASP A 192 3.32 -8.07 -20.23
N LEU A 193 3.49 -7.91 -18.91
CA LEU A 193 3.99 -6.67 -18.33
C LEU A 193 5.52 -6.66 -18.25
N LEU A 194 6.13 -5.62 -18.82
CA LEU A 194 7.56 -5.35 -18.68
C LEU A 194 7.78 -4.20 -17.69
N SER A 195 8.87 -4.23 -16.93
CA SER A 195 9.20 -3.09 -16.05
C SER A 195 9.43 -1.80 -16.83
N SER A 196 9.85 -1.92 -18.10
CA SER A 196 10.01 -0.80 -19.04
C SER A 196 8.70 -0.14 -19.46
N ASP A 197 7.54 -0.77 -19.19
CA ASP A 197 6.22 -0.18 -19.45
C ASP A 197 5.83 0.84 -18.38
N PHE A 198 6.67 0.98 -17.34
CA PHE A 198 6.43 1.85 -16.20
C PHE A 198 7.64 2.76 -15.91
N MET A 199 7.34 3.90 -15.31
CA MET A 199 8.33 4.89 -14.90
C MET A 199 7.91 5.56 -13.58
N LEU A 200 8.88 6.12 -12.87
CA LEU A 200 8.65 6.87 -11.63
C LEU A 200 8.44 8.35 -11.94
N LEU A 201 7.51 8.97 -11.22
CA LEU A 201 7.35 10.41 -11.14
C LEU A 201 8.06 10.93 -9.89
N CYS A 202 9.08 11.77 -10.07
CA CYS A 202 9.91 12.22 -8.97
C CYS A 202 9.27 13.39 -8.20
N ASP A 203 9.43 13.42 -6.88
CA ASP A 203 8.86 14.50 -6.04
C ASP A 203 9.37 15.89 -6.42
N HIS A 204 10.60 15.98 -6.92
CA HIS A 204 11.23 17.22 -7.39
C HIS A 204 10.97 17.53 -8.88
N GLY A 205 10.12 16.74 -9.54
CA GLY A 205 9.84 16.83 -10.97
C GLY A 205 10.80 15.99 -11.83
N GLY A 206 10.41 15.81 -13.08
CA GLY A 206 11.01 14.83 -13.98
C GLY A 206 10.56 13.41 -13.65
N THR A 207 11.13 12.47 -14.39
CA THR A 207 10.79 11.06 -14.32
C THR A 207 12.05 10.22 -14.34
N ALA A 208 11.96 8.99 -13.87
CA ALA A 208 13.10 8.07 -13.86
C ALA A 208 12.66 6.61 -14.10
N PRO A 209 13.58 5.75 -14.59
CA PRO A 209 13.35 4.31 -14.57
C PRO A 209 13.02 3.79 -13.17
N VAL A 210 12.25 2.71 -13.07
CA VAL A 210 11.79 2.14 -11.79
C VAL A 210 12.93 1.69 -10.87
N GLN A 211 14.11 1.41 -11.41
CA GLN A 211 15.31 1.06 -10.66
C GLN A 211 15.93 2.26 -9.91
N ASN A 212 15.65 3.50 -10.33
CA ASN A 212 16.23 4.72 -9.76
C ASN A 212 15.38 5.29 -8.61
N TYR A 213 14.68 4.43 -7.87
CA TYR A 213 13.79 4.84 -6.79
C TYR A 213 14.51 5.56 -5.64
N LEU A 214 15.80 5.31 -5.42
CA LEU A 214 16.58 5.97 -4.37
C LEU A 214 16.63 7.50 -4.59
N GLN A 215 16.72 7.94 -5.84
CA GLN A 215 16.73 9.36 -6.22
C GLN A 215 15.33 9.88 -6.59
N CYS A 216 14.43 8.99 -7.03
CA CYS A 216 13.09 9.34 -7.50
C CYS A 216 12.01 8.64 -6.65
N ASN A 217 11.63 9.28 -5.54
CA ASN A 217 10.61 8.76 -4.62
C ASN A 217 9.84 9.91 -3.93
N LEU A 218 8.76 9.54 -3.24
CA LEU A 218 7.95 10.45 -2.39
C LEU A 218 8.42 10.45 -0.92
N GLY A 219 9.31 9.53 -0.55
CA GLY A 219 9.92 9.46 0.77
C GLY A 219 10.20 8.02 1.22
N LYS A 220 11.18 7.89 2.12
CA LYS A 220 11.52 6.67 2.84
C LYS A 220 10.57 6.49 4.03
N VAL A 221 9.97 5.31 4.18
CA VAL A 221 8.98 5.01 5.22
C VAL A 221 9.27 3.69 5.95
N PRO A 222 8.81 3.53 7.21
CA PRO A 222 8.98 2.27 7.95
C PRO A 222 8.27 1.10 7.25
N SER A 223 8.85 -0.10 7.36
CA SER A 223 8.24 -1.34 6.88
C SER A 223 6.98 -1.74 7.66
N HIS A 224 6.34 -2.82 7.24
CA HIS A 224 5.20 -3.35 7.97
C HIS A 224 5.69 -4.00 9.27
N HIS A 225 4.88 -3.91 10.32
CA HIS A 225 5.24 -4.41 11.64
C HIS A 225 4.25 -5.46 12.12
N VAL A 226 4.77 -6.47 12.80
CA VAL A 226 3.97 -7.37 13.63
C VAL A 226 3.69 -6.65 14.95
N VAL A 227 2.42 -6.46 15.26
CA VAL A 227 1.96 -5.81 16.49
C VAL A 227 1.25 -6.79 17.41
N ILE A 228 1.34 -6.51 18.71
CA ILE A 228 0.66 -7.23 19.80
C ILE A 228 -0.17 -6.26 20.63
N GLN A 229 -1.00 -6.80 21.52
CA GLN A 229 -1.61 -6.03 22.60
C GLN A 229 -0.53 -5.47 23.55
N GLY A 230 -0.57 -4.16 23.84
CA GLY A 230 0.43 -3.49 24.68
C GLY A 230 0.37 -3.87 26.17
N GLY A 231 -0.67 -4.58 26.62
CA GLY A 231 -0.80 -5.06 28.00
C GLY A 231 -0.10 -6.39 28.30
N LEU A 232 0.50 -7.06 27.29
CA LEU A 232 1.11 -8.37 27.49
C LEU A 232 2.36 -8.30 28.38
N SER A 233 2.55 -9.33 29.21
CA SER A 233 3.74 -9.48 30.07
C SER A 233 5.01 -9.64 29.23
N GLU A 234 6.14 -9.16 29.75
CA GLU A 234 7.45 -9.27 29.10
C GLU A 234 7.77 -10.70 28.65
N LYS A 235 7.48 -11.70 29.52
CA LYS A 235 7.64 -13.12 29.20
C LYS A 235 6.85 -13.54 27.96
N ARG A 236 5.59 -13.10 27.82
CA ARG A 236 4.75 -13.42 26.65
C ARG A 236 5.29 -12.72 25.41
N ARG A 237 5.74 -11.46 25.52
CA ARG A 237 6.35 -10.70 24.40
C ARG A 237 7.60 -11.39 23.87
N LEU A 238 8.51 -11.78 24.76
CA LEU A 238 9.73 -12.50 24.40
C LEU A 238 9.43 -13.85 23.74
N HIS A 239 8.41 -14.57 24.21
CA HIS A 239 7.98 -15.82 23.57
C HIS A 239 7.49 -15.56 22.14
N LEU A 240 6.61 -14.57 21.94
CA LEU A 240 6.09 -14.23 20.60
C LEU A 240 7.21 -13.76 19.66
N ALA A 241 8.15 -12.96 20.14
CA ALA A 241 9.30 -12.52 19.35
C ALA A 241 10.19 -13.70 18.93
N ARG A 242 10.45 -14.65 19.83
CA ARG A 242 11.19 -15.89 19.51
C ARG A 242 10.45 -16.75 18.51
N LEU A 243 9.13 -16.93 18.71
CA LEU A 243 8.29 -17.67 17.76
C LEU A 243 8.40 -17.10 16.35
N LEU A 244 8.33 -15.77 16.21
CA LEU A 244 8.46 -15.10 14.91
C LEU A 244 9.86 -15.29 14.31
N ALA A 245 10.91 -15.15 15.11
CA ALA A 245 12.30 -15.32 14.65
C ALA A 245 12.61 -16.78 14.25
N ASP A 246 12.14 -17.75 15.02
CA ASP A 246 12.31 -19.17 14.69
C ASP A 246 11.49 -19.51 13.44
N SER A 247 10.26 -19.01 13.33
CA SER A 247 9.40 -19.24 12.17
C SER A 247 10.02 -18.67 10.88
N SER A 248 10.54 -17.44 10.91
CA SER A 248 11.20 -16.85 9.74
C SER A 248 12.46 -17.60 9.32
N ARG A 249 13.17 -18.21 10.29
CA ARG A 249 14.35 -19.03 10.02
C ARG A 249 14.01 -20.39 9.40
N TYR A 250 12.99 -21.09 9.92
CA TYR A 250 12.62 -22.43 9.43
C TYR A 250 11.78 -22.39 8.15
N PHE A 251 10.98 -21.34 7.97
CA PHE A 251 10.10 -21.15 6.83
C PHE A 251 10.55 -19.97 5.94
N SER A 252 11.86 -19.84 5.76
CA SER A 252 12.47 -18.84 4.89
C SER A 252 12.14 -19.09 3.41
N GLU A 253 12.58 -18.18 2.53
CA GLU A 253 12.44 -18.31 1.07
C GLU A 253 13.06 -19.60 0.52
N ASP A 254 14.15 -20.08 1.14
CA ASP A 254 14.84 -21.32 0.77
C ASP A 254 14.17 -22.59 1.31
N SER A 255 13.12 -22.46 2.13
CA SER A 255 12.46 -23.60 2.74
C SER A 255 11.75 -24.45 1.69
N THR A 256 11.94 -25.76 1.78
CA THR A 256 11.28 -26.77 0.93
C THR A 256 9.97 -27.30 1.53
N LEU A 257 9.71 -27.01 2.82
CA LEU A 257 8.50 -27.44 3.52
C LEU A 257 7.38 -26.43 3.33
N TYR A 258 7.64 -25.19 3.70
CA TYR A 258 6.70 -24.08 3.61
C TYR A 258 7.48 -22.77 3.63
N ARG A 259 7.09 -21.82 2.78
CA ARG A 259 7.70 -20.50 2.70
C ARG A 259 6.73 -19.48 3.25
N LEU A 260 7.13 -18.80 4.32
CA LEU A 260 6.32 -17.79 5.01
C LEU A 260 6.22 -16.49 4.19
N PHE A 261 7.29 -16.17 3.47
CA PHE A 261 7.41 -14.99 2.60
C PHE A 261 7.46 -15.48 1.16
N ASN A 262 6.29 -15.82 0.60
CA ASN A 262 6.22 -16.28 -0.78
C ASN A 262 4.82 -16.04 -1.36
N ARG A 263 4.82 -15.85 -2.67
CA ARG A 263 3.62 -15.67 -3.49
C ARG A 263 2.90 -17.00 -3.60
N GLY A 264 1.77 -17.08 -2.90
CA GLY A 264 0.78 -18.13 -3.10
C GLY A 264 -0.19 -17.78 -4.23
N GLN A 265 -1.41 -18.32 -4.16
CA GLN A 265 -2.51 -17.92 -5.05
C GLN A 265 -2.93 -16.46 -4.85
N LEU A 266 -2.72 -15.92 -3.64
CA LEU A 266 -3.00 -14.53 -3.29
C LEU A 266 -1.69 -13.83 -2.89
N PRO A 267 -1.47 -12.59 -3.35
CA PRO A 267 -0.30 -11.82 -3.00
C PRO A 267 -0.36 -11.30 -1.57
N ASP A 268 0.82 -11.15 -0.95
CA ASP A 268 1.01 -10.51 0.36
C ASP A 268 0.12 -11.10 1.49
N LEU A 269 -0.02 -12.43 1.53
CA LEU A 269 -0.84 -13.11 2.54
C LEU A 269 -0.06 -13.28 3.86
N LEU A 270 -0.63 -12.78 4.95
CA LEU A 270 0.00 -12.62 6.27
C LEU A 270 1.15 -11.62 6.28
N PHE A 271 2.20 -11.88 5.48
CA PHE A 271 3.38 -11.03 5.31
C PHE A 271 3.50 -10.57 3.87
N LYS A 272 4.30 -9.53 3.63
CA LYS A 272 4.64 -9.14 2.26
C LYS A 272 5.51 -10.21 1.60
N ASP A 273 5.28 -10.44 0.31
CA ASP A 273 6.03 -11.44 -0.45
C ASP A 273 7.50 -11.05 -0.65
N SER A 274 7.86 -9.81 -0.36
CA SER A 274 9.22 -9.28 -0.47
C SER A 274 9.97 -9.20 0.88
N ALA A 275 9.35 -9.71 1.96
CA ALA A 275 9.77 -9.57 3.35
C ALA A 275 10.84 -10.57 3.81
#